data_AF-A0A8D8YE49-F1
#
_entry.id   AF-A0A8D8YE49-F1
#
_cell.length_a   1.000
_cell.length_b   1.000
_cell.length_c   1.000
_cell.angle_alpha   90.00
_cell.angle_beta   90.00
_cell.angle_gamma   90.00
#
_symmetry.space_group_name_H-M   'P 1'
#
loop_
_entity.id
_entity.type
_entity.pdbx_description
1 polymer ?
#
loop_
_entity_poly.entity_id
_entity_poly.type
_entity_poly.pdbx_seq_one_letter_code
_entity_poly.pdbx_strand_id
1 'polypeptide(L)'
;MDIHKLVSTAQASENQITIEATVVTGFEDVVREECQEKFGKDMLICTSTGRVFFNITLTDIDKVKELRGIDNILLVVASFDNFGFTNLGTEETEAEQDTRRKSEDKVTDIAIIQTNSLLIDWKKYMDIWKQITNYKGILYPSNEQFNKYNDALRQKKNIRHEENLKDKSKAETTLLTKTELCKDELLKLRISGVDNKLPDDIGKNTKTKKVK
;
A
#
# COMPACT_ATOMS: atom_id res chain seq x y z
N MET A 1 8.50 15.66 25.16
CA MET A 1 7.13 16.11 24.82
C MET A 1 6.31 14.86 24.59
N ASP A 2 5.10 14.79 25.13
CA ASP A 2 4.16 13.68 24.89
C ASP A 2 3.29 13.94 23.65
N ILE A 3 2.94 12.89 22.91
CA ILE A 3 2.15 12.96 21.68
C ILE A 3 0.73 13.46 21.95
N HIS A 4 0.10 13.05 23.06
CA HIS A 4 -1.24 13.51 23.41
C HIS A 4 -1.23 15.02 23.65
N LYS A 5 -0.26 15.51 24.43
CA LYS A 5 -0.06 16.94 24.63
C LYS A 5 0.20 17.69 23.32
N LEU A 6 0.98 17.10 22.41
CA LEU A 6 1.27 17.70 21.10
C LEU A 6 -0.02 17.86 20.27
N VAL A 7 -0.81 16.79 20.15
CA VAL A 7 -2.07 16.77 19.38
C VAL A 7 -3.11 17.69 20.01
N SER A 8 -3.30 17.64 21.33
CA SER A 8 -4.24 18.53 22.03
C SER A 8 -3.89 20.01 21.84
N THR A 9 -2.60 20.34 21.76
CA THR A 9 -2.16 21.72 21.50
C THR A 9 -2.55 22.19 20.09
N ALA A 10 -2.38 21.33 19.08
CA ALA A 10 -2.81 21.65 17.71
C ALA A 10 -4.34 21.74 17.62
N GLN A 11 -5.07 20.85 18.30
CA GLN A 11 -6.53 20.84 18.33
C GLN A 11 -7.13 22.11 18.93
N ALA A 12 -6.47 22.71 19.94
CA ALA A 12 -6.88 23.97 20.54
C ALA A 12 -6.69 25.18 19.61
N SER A 13 -5.90 25.04 18.55
CA SER A 13 -5.65 26.09 17.56
C SER A 13 -6.45 25.85 16.28
N GLU A 14 -6.90 26.92 15.63
CA GLU A 14 -7.65 26.80 14.38
C GLU A 14 -6.73 26.45 13.19
N ASN A 15 -5.52 27.02 13.16
CA ASN A 15 -4.61 26.97 12.02
C ASN A 15 -3.42 26.02 12.19
N GLN A 16 -3.31 25.34 13.34
CA GLN A 16 -2.25 24.36 13.56
C GLN A 16 -2.75 22.95 13.28
N ILE A 17 -1.84 22.14 12.76
CA ILE A 17 -2.05 20.73 12.49
C ILE A 17 -0.88 19.94 13.03
N THR A 18 -1.14 18.70 13.43
CA THR A 18 -0.09 17.75 13.78
C THR A 18 0.23 16.89 12.58
N ILE A 19 1.50 16.87 12.21
CA ILE A 19 2.04 15.99 11.18
C ILE A 19 2.77 14.84 11.86
N GLU A 20 2.53 13.64 11.37
CA GLU A 20 3.38 12.49 11.58
C GLU A 20 4.18 12.25 10.31
N ALA A 21 5.50 12.18 10.44
CA ALA A 21 6.40 11.80 9.39
C ALA A 21 7.04 10.45 9.71
N THR A 22 6.97 9.50 8.77
CA THR A 22 7.75 8.27 8.89
C THR A 22 9.17 8.51 8.42
N VAL A 23 10.14 7.94 9.14
CA VAL A 23 11.56 8.11 8.88
C VAL A 23 12.27 6.77 9.01
N VAL A 24 13.44 6.64 8.38
CA VAL A 24 14.33 5.51 8.64
C VAL A 24 14.68 5.48 10.13
N THR A 25 14.51 4.32 10.76
CA THR A 25 14.81 4.16 12.19
C THR A 25 16.27 4.54 12.48
N GLY A 26 16.49 5.35 13.52
CA GLY A 26 17.79 5.91 13.88
C GLY A 26 18.09 7.28 13.27
N PHE A 27 17.22 7.80 12.39
CA PHE A 27 17.36 9.12 11.77
C PHE A 27 16.34 10.15 12.32
N GLU A 28 15.58 9.79 13.34
CA GLU A 28 14.57 10.66 13.97
C GLU A 28 15.18 11.97 14.46
N ASP A 29 16.40 11.91 15.00
CA ASP A 29 17.10 13.08 15.53
C ASP A 29 17.56 14.03 14.42
N VAL A 30 18.03 13.48 13.29
CA VAL A 30 18.42 14.26 12.11
C VAL A 30 17.22 14.99 11.53
N VAL A 31 16.07 14.31 11.43
CA VAL A 31 14.82 14.92 10.97
C VAL A 31 14.32 15.96 11.96
N ARG A 32 14.49 15.73 13.28
CA ARG A 32 14.14 16.75 14.29
C ARG A 32 14.94 18.03 14.08
N GLU A 33 16.25 17.91 13.86
CA GLU A 33 17.13 19.05 13.57
C GLU A 33 16.72 19.75 12.27
N GLU A 34 16.48 19.00 11.18
CA GLU A 34 16.01 19.55 9.90
C GLU A 34 14.70 20.34 10.09
N CYS A 35 13.75 19.80 10.85
CA CYS A 35 12.51 20.49 11.15
C CYS A 35 12.73 21.77 11.98
N GLN A 36 13.61 21.73 12.99
CA GLN A 36 13.91 22.92 13.80
C GLN A 36 14.63 24.01 12.99
N GLU A 37 15.45 23.64 12.02
CA GLU A 37 16.07 24.57 11.09
C GLU A 37 15.04 25.24 10.17
N LYS A 38 14.07 24.48 9.66
CA LYS A 38 13.05 25.01 8.74
C LYS A 38 11.92 25.78 9.40
N PHE A 39 11.45 25.32 10.56
CA PHE A 39 10.25 25.84 11.23
C PHE A 39 10.55 26.61 12.51
N GLY A 40 11.80 26.57 13.00
CA GLY A 40 12.25 27.26 14.20
C GLY A 40 12.47 26.33 15.40
N LYS A 41 13.34 26.76 16.30
CA LYS A 41 13.79 25.97 17.47
C LYS A 41 12.70 25.72 18.51
N ASP A 42 11.71 26.61 18.58
CA ASP A 42 10.60 26.52 19.55
C ASP A 42 9.45 25.62 19.06
N MET A 43 9.59 24.99 17.89
CA MET A 43 8.58 24.10 17.35
C MET A 43 8.36 22.88 18.25
N LEU A 44 7.09 22.55 18.48
CA LEU A 44 6.71 21.39 19.26
C LEU A 44 6.93 20.11 18.43
N ILE A 45 7.83 19.26 18.91
CA ILE A 45 8.22 18.01 18.25
C ILE A 45 8.34 16.87 19.26
N CYS A 46 7.91 15.68 18.84
CA CYS A 46 7.97 14.42 19.57
C CYS A 46 8.49 13.35 18.60
N THR A 47 9.22 12.36 19.11
CA THR A 47 9.80 11.30 18.28
C THR A 47 9.51 9.94 18.89
N SER A 48 9.32 8.96 18.02
CA SER A 48 9.19 7.55 18.34
C SER A 48 9.98 6.75 17.31
N THR A 49 10.20 5.46 17.53
CA THR A 49 10.96 4.62 16.60
C THR A 49 10.37 4.66 15.19
N GLY A 50 11.16 5.15 14.24
CA GLY A 50 10.79 5.36 12.83
C GLY A 50 9.78 6.46 12.59
N ARG A 51 9.50 7.34 13.56
CA ARG A 51 8.43 8.36 13.46
C ARG A 51 8.80 9.68 14.13
N VAL A 52 8.41 10.78 13.49
CA VAL A 52 8.55 12.13 14.03
C VAL A 52 7.19 12.82 13.96
N PHE A 53 6.74 13.36 15.08
CA PHE A 53 5.48 14.08 15.22
C PHE A 53 5.76 15.54 15.52
N PHE A 54 5.17 16.47 14.79
CA PHE A 54 5.40 17.90 15.03
C PHE A 54 4.19 18.74 14.62
N ASN A 55 4.05 19.88 15.29
CA ASN A 55 2.99 20.84 14.97
C ASN A 55 3.51 21.91 14.03
N ILE A 56 2.71 22.21 13.01
CA ILE A 56 2.98 23.28 12.04
C ILE A 56 1.71 24.10 11.82
N THR A 57 1.88 25.27 11.21
CA THR A 57 0.74 25.99 10.64
C THR A 57 0.36 25.39 9.28
N LEU A 58 -0.92 25.45 8.93
CA LEU A 58 -1.41 24.94 7.65
C LEU A 58 -0.72 25.58 6.43
N THR A 59 -0.29 26.84 6.55
CA THR A 59 0.44 27.57 5.51
C THR A 59 1.85 27.03 5.26
N ASP A 60 2.42 26.32 6.23
CA ASP A 60 3.78 25.79 6.17
C ASP A 60 3.84 24.36 5.62
N ILE A 61 2.71 23.77 5.20
CA ILE A 61 2.65 22.38 4.75
C ILE A 61 3.55 22.10 3.53
N ASP A 62 3.74 23.08 2.65
CA ASP A 62 4.59 22.89 1.48
C ASP A 62 6.08 22.79 1.87
N LYS A 63 6.51 23.47 2.94
CA LYS A 63 7.88 23.32 3.49
C LYS A 63 8.12 21.92 4.06
N VAL A 64 7.07 21.25 4.55
CA VAL A 64 7.16 19.85 5.02
C VAL A 64 7.50 18.93 3.86
N LYS A 65 6.91 19.15 2.69
CA LYS A 65 7.18 18.35 1.48
C LYS A 65 8.61 18.49 0.98
N GLU A 66 9.32 19.53 1.41
CA GLU A 66 10.73 19.76 1.09
C GLU A 66 11.69 19.07 2.07
N LEU A 67 11.20 18.47 3.16
CA LEU A 67 12.05 17.72 4.10
C LEU A 67 12.60 16.48 3.41
N ARG A 68 13.89 16.19 3.60
CA ARG A 68 14.57 15.10 2.89
C ARG A 68 14.69 13.82 3.71
N GLY A 69 14.64 13.92 5.03
CA GLY A 69 14.76 12.75 5.90
C GLY A 69 13.45 11.99 6.15
N ILE A 70 12.34 12.42 5.52
CA ILE A 70 11.01 11.83 5.71
C ILE A 70 10.58 11.01 4.49
N ASP A 71 9.89 9.89 4.72
CA ASP A 71 9.37 9.02 3.67
C ASP A 71 7.90 9.32 3.36
N ASN A 72 7.08 9.43 4.42
CA ASN A 72 5.63 9.67 4.30
C ASN A 72 5.19 10.78 5.24
N ILE A 73 4.18 11.53 4.83
CA ILE A 73 3.52 12.57 5.61
C ILE A 73 2.10 12.10 5.91
N LEU A 74 1.76 11.98 7.18
CA LEU A 74 0.43 11.64 7.66
C LEU A 74 -0.12 12.79 8.50
N LEU A 75 -1.40 13.11 8.27
CA LEU A 75 -2.13 14.09 9.07
C LEU A 75 -2.66 13.38 10.33
N VAL A 76 -2.20 13.80 11.50
CA VAL A 76 -2.68 13.27 12.77
C VAL A 76 -3.91 14.07 13.20
N VAL A 77 -5.03 13.37 13.32
CA VAL A 77 -6.34 13.98 13.59
C VAL A 77 -6.69 13.95 15.08
N ALA A 78 -6.33 12.85 15.75
CA ALA A 78 -6.55 12.65 17.16
C ALA A 78 -5.53 11.63 17.69
N SER A 79 -5.21 11.71 18.98
CA SER A 79 -4.62 10.59 19.71
C SER A 79 -5.40 10.33 20.99
N PHE A 80 -5.58 9.06 21.30
CA PHE A 80 -6.34 8.59 22.45
C PHE A 80 -5.42 7.75 23.33
N ASP A 81 -5.29 8.13 24.59
CA ASP A 81 -4.54 7.35 25.57
C ASP A 81 -5.32 6.08 25.89
N ASN A 82 -4.60 4.98 26.10
CA ASN A 82 -5.13 3.74 26.67
C ASN A 82 -6.53 3.40 26.13
N PHE A 83 -6.59 2.91 24.90
CA PHE A 83 -7.84 2.50 24.24
C PHE A 83 -8.62 1.41 25.00
N GLY A 84 -8.10 0.92 26.13
CA GLY A 84 -8.82 0.06 27.07
C GLY A 84 -9.16 -1.29 26.49
N PHE A 85 -8.43 -1.72 25.46
CA PHE A 85 -8.66 -3.01 24.83
C PHE A 85 -8.56 -4.11 25.88
N THR A 86 -9.65 -4.84 26.02
CA THR A 86 -9.91 -5.78 27.12
C THR A 86 -8.97 -6.99 27.13
N ASN A 87 -8.23 -7.22 26.04
CA ASN A 87 -7.26 -8.31 25.89
C ASN A 87 -5.83 -7.78 25.66
N LEU A 88 -5.23 -7.21 26.69
CA LEU A 88 -3.77 -7.10 26.79
C LEU A 88 -3.24 -8.50 27.10
N GLY A 89 -2.66 -9.17 26.10
CA GLY A 89 -2.30 -10.59 26.12
C GLY A 89 -1.65 -11.06 27.42
N THR A 90 -2.45 -11.75 28.25
CA THR A 90 -1.91 -12.83 29.07
C THR A 90 -1.69 -14.00 28.14
N GLU A 91 -0.42 -14.23 27.81
CA GLU A 91 0.04 -15.55 27.37
C GLU A 91 -0.37 -16.58 28.44
N GLU A 92 -0.68 -17.80 27.99
CA GLU A 92 -1.09 -18.97 28.79
C GLU A 92 -2.59 -18.93 29.21
N THR A 93 -3.47 -19.88 28.90
CA THR A 93 -3.34 -21.31 28.59
C THR A 93 -4.61 -21.76 27.87
N GLU A 94 -4.47 -22.80 27.05
CA GLU A 94 -5.52 -23.46 26.28
C GLU A 94 -6.77 -23.84 27.10
N ALA A 95 -7.94 -23.73 26.45
CA ALA A 95 -8.94 -24.80 26.29
C ALA A 95 -10.40 -24.29 26.36
N GLU A 96 -10.99 -24.14 25.16
CA GLU A 96 -12.35 -24.60 24.82
C GLU A 96 -13.59 -23.96 25.46
N GLN A 97 -13.48 -22.95 26.32
CA GLN A 97 -14.66 -22.21 26.84
C GLN A 97 -14.96 -20.88 26.12
N ASP A 98 -14.27 -20.62 25.00
CA ASP A 98 -13.69 -19.31 24.75
C ASP A 98 -14.10 -18.65 23.41
N THR A 99 -15.36 -18.80 22.99
CA THR A 99 -15.90 -18.14 21.79
C THR A 99 -16.87 -17.00 22.10
N ARG A 100 -17.67 -17.08 23.18
CA ARG A 100 -18.60 -16.00 23.57
C ARG A 100 -17.89 -14.81 24.22
N ARG A 101 -16.96 -15.05 25.17
CA ARG A 101 -16.20 -13.97 25.84
C ARG A 101 -15.36 -13.16 24.85
N LYS A 102 -14.63 -13.83 23.95
CA LYS A 102 -13.92 -13.17 22.82
C LYS A 102 -14.82 -12.37 21.88
N SER A 103 -16.11 -12.71 21.76
CA SER A 103 -17.05 -11.96 20.92
C SER A 103 -17.62 -10.73 21.62
N GLU A 104 -17.87 -10.82 22.93
CA GLU A 104 -18.37 -9.71 23.76
C GLU A 104 -17.29 -8.63 23.91
N ASP A 105 -16.04 -9.03 24.15
CA ASP A 105 -14.88 -8.13 24.23
C ASP A 105 -14.70 -7.30 22.94
N LYS A 106 -14.80 -7.95 21.78
CA LYS A 106 -14.73 -7.26 20.47
C LYS A 106 -15.86 -6.26 20.28
N VAL A 107 -17.07 -6.58 20.72
CA VAL A 107 -18.20 -5.65 20.62
C VAL A 107 -17.96 -4.43 21.50
N THR A 108 -17.40 -4.61 22.70
CA THR A 108 -17.04 -3.48 23.57
C THR A 108 -15.91 -2.62 22.97
N ASP A 109 -14.87 -3.24 22.42
CA ASP A 109 -13.76 -2.55 21.77
C ASP A 109 -14.25 -1.74 20.55
N ILE A 110 -15.14 -2.33 19.73
CA ILE A 110 -15.75 -1.63 18.58
C ILE A 110 -16.59 -0.46 19.06
N ALA A 111 -17.38 -0.62 20.13
CA ALA A 111 -18.18 0.46 20.68
C ALA A 111 -17.29 1.63 21.16
N ILE A 112 -16.16 1.33 21.83
CA ILE A 112 -15.18 2.35 22.24
C ILE A 112 -14.60 3.08 21.02
N ILE A 113 -14.20 2.34 19.98
CA ILE A 113 -13.71 2.94 18.71
C ILE A 113 -14.78 3.83 18.09
N GLN A 114 -16.04 3.38 18.04
CA GLN A 114 -17.14 4.17 17.50
C GLN A 114 -17.36 5.46 18.28
N THR A 115 -17.44 5.38 19.62
CA THR A 115 -17.60 6.56 20.47
C THR A 115 -16.47 7.55 20.28
N ASN A 116 -15.21 7.09 20.30
CA ASN A 116 -14.04 7.95 20.10
C ASN A 116 -14.00 8.55 18.69
N SER A 117 -14.37 7.78 17.67
CA SER A 117 -14.47 8.27 16.29
C SER A 117 -15.51 9.38 16.15
N LEU A 118 -16.58 9.38 16.94
CA LEU A 118 -17.61 10.43 16.91
C LEU A 118 -17.16 11.73 17.60
N LEU A 119 -16.13 11.70 18.45
CA LEU A 119 -15.56 12.89 19.08
C LEU A 119 -14.70 13.71 18.12
N ILE A 120 -14.32 13.12 16.98
CA ILE A 120 -13.45 13.75 15.99
C ILE A 120 -14.27 14.65 15.06
N ASP A 121 -13.82 15.89 14.88
CA ASP A 121 -14.37 16.79 13.85
C ASP A 121 -13.87 16.40 12.45
N TRP A 122 -14.42 15.32 11.91
CA TRP A 122 -14.06 14.81 10.59
C TRP A 122 -14.21 15.86 9.49
N LYS A 123 -15.15 16.81 9.64
CA LYS A 123 -15.38 17.84 8.64
C LYS A 123 -14.17 18.76 8.54
N LYS A 124 -13.70 19.29 9.68
CA LYS A 124 -12.48 20.12 9.75
C LYS A 124 -11.29 19.41 9.10
N TYR A 125 -11.01 18.17 9.50
CA TYR A 125 -9.81 17.46 9.05
C TYR A 125 -9.87 17.02 7.59
N MET A 126 -11.05 16.68 7.08
CA MET A 126 -11.23 16.38 5.65
C MET A 126 -11.07 17.63 4.78
N ASP A 127 -11.53 18.79 5.26
CA ASP A 127 -11.32 20.07 4.57
C ASP A 127 -9.83 20.45 4.56
N ILE A 128 -9.13 20.26 5.68
CA ILE A 128 -7.67 20.41 5.77
C ILE A 128 -6.98 19.45 4.79
N TRP A 129 -7.32 18.16 4.84
CA TRP A 129 -6.73 17.15 3.96
C TRP A 129 -6.91 17.53 2.48
N LYS A 130 -8.12 17.97 2.09
CA LYS A 130 -8.41 18.44 0.74
C LYS A 130 -7.51 19.60 0.32
N GLN A 131 -7.28 20.57 1.21
CA GLN A 131 -6.39 21.69 0.96
C GLN A 131 -4.94 21.21 0.76
N ILE A 132 -4.44 20.34 1.65
CA ILE A 132 -3.06 19.83 1.61
C ILE A 132 -2.77 19.03 0.33
N THR A 133 -3.71 18.17 -0.07
CA THR A 133 -3.56 17.30 -1.24
C THR A 133 -4.00 17.97 -2.54
N ASN A 134 -4.52 19.21 -2.48
CA ASN A 134 -5.17 19.88 -3.61
C ASN A 134 -6.22 18.99 -4.30
N TYR A 135 -7.03 18.28 -3.49
CA TYR A 135 -7.98 17.30 -4.00
C TYR A 135 -9.15 18.01 -4.70
N LYS A 136 -9.30 17.74 -6.00
CA LYS A 136 -10.32 18.37 -6.87
C LYS A 136 -11.66 17.63 -6.90
N GLY A 137 -11.74 16.46 -6.27
CA GLY A 137 -12.96 15.66 -6.26
C GLY A 137 -13.99 16.14 -5.24
N ILE A 138 -15.10 15.41 -5.19
CA ILE A 138 -16.17 15.62 -4.21
C ILE A 138 -15.79 14.85 -2.94
N LEU A 139 -15.60 15.56 -1.82
CA LEU A 139 -15.28 14.92 -0.53
C LEU A 139 -16.44 14.10 0.03
N TYR A 140 -17.65 14.63 -0.09
CA TYR A 140 -18.87 14.04 0.47
C TYR A 140 -19.84 13.73 -0.67
N PRO A 141 -19.61 12.66 -1.45
CA PRO A 141 -20.52 12.28 -2.52
C PRO A 141 -21.86 11.82 -1.92
N SER A 142 -22.96 12.07 -2.64
CA SER A 142 -24.24 11.45 -2.29
C SER A 142 -24.18 9.93 -2.54
N ASN A 143 -25.07 9.17 -1.89
CA ASN A 143 -25.17 7.72 -2.10
C ASN A 143 -25.35 7.37 -3.59
N GLU A 144 -26.13 8.16 -4.32
CA GLU A 144 -26.34 7.98 -5.76
C GLU A 144 -25.05 8.22 -6.56
N GLN A 145 -24.34 9.32 -6.28
CA GLN A 145 -23.06 9.63 -6.92
C GLN A 145 -22.01 8.56 -6.65
N PHE A 146 -21.95 8.07 -5.41
CA PHE A 146 -21.04 7.02 -4.98
C PHE A 146 -21.33 5.69 -5.71
N ASN A 147 -22.59 5.26 -5.72
CA ASN A 147 -23.01 4.03 -6.40
C ASN A 147 -22.74 4.11 -7.90
N LYS A 148 -23.12 5.23 -8.55
CA LYS A 148 -22.86 5.47 -9.97
C LYS A 148 -21.37 5.40 -10.31
N TYR A 149 -20.51 5.99 -9.48
CA TYR A 149 -19.06 5.92 -9.67
C TYR A 149 -18.53 4.49 -9.52
N ASN A 150 -18.98 3.76 -8.51
CA ASN A 150 -18.57 2.36 -8.29
C ASN A 150 -19.03 1.43 -9.42
N ASP A 151 -20.25 1.61 -9.93
CA ASP A 151 -20.76 0.85 -11.06
C ASP A 151 -19.93 1.12 -12.32
N ALA A 152 -19.58 2.39 -12.58
CA ALA A 152 -18.69 2.75 -13.67
C ALA A 152 -17.28 2.12 -13.53
N LEU A 153 -16.74 2.04 -12.31
CA LEU A 153 -15.47 1.36 -12.05
C LEU A 153 -15.56 -0.15 -12.30
N ARG A 154 -16.64 -0.80 -11.86
CA ARG A 154 -16.90 -2.23 -12.11
C ARG A 154 -17.00 -2.51 -13.61
N GLN A 155 -17.74 -1.68 -14.35
CA GLN A 155 -17.83 -1.79 -15.80
C GLN A 155 -16.47 -1.62 -16.48
N LYS A 156 -15.66 -0.62 -16.08
CA LYS A 156 -14.30 -0.44 -16.63
C LYS A 156 -13.39 -1.64 -16.38
N LYS A 157 -13.48 -2.27 -15.21
CA LYS A 157 -12.71 -3.49 -14.89
C LYS A 157 -13.15 -4.66 -15.77
N ASN A 158 -14.46 -4.83 -15.97
CA ASN A 158 -14.99 -5.88 -16.82
C ASN A 158 -14.58 -5.69 -18.29
N ILE A 159 -14.65 -4.46 -18.81
CA ILE A 159 -14.19 -4.13 -20.18
C ILE A 159 -12.71 -4.49 -20.35
N ARG A 160 -11.83 -4.06 -19.42
CA ARG A 160 -10.40 -4.41 -19.46
C ARG A 160 -10.17 -5.92 -19.43
N HIS A 161 -10.97 -6.65 -18.66
CA HIS A 161 -10.86 -8.11 -18.60
C HIS A 161 -11.28 -8.77 -19.93
N GLU A 162 -12.36 -8.29 -20.54
CA GLU A 162 -12.81 -8.76 -21.86
C GLU A 162 -11.83 -8.42 -22.98
N GLU A 163 -11.23 -7.23 -22.97
CA GLU A 163 -10.17 -6.82 -23.91
C GLU A 163 -8.94 -7.73 -23.75
N ASN A 164 -8.49 -7.96 -22.52
CA ASN A 164 -7.37 -8.86 -22.23
C ASN A 164 -7.64 -10.32 -22.67
N LEU A 165 -8.88 -10.80 -22.56
CA LEU A 165 -9.27 -12.14 -23.04
C LEU A 165 -9.28 -12.21 -24.57
N LYS A 166 -9.78 -11.18 -25.25
CA LYS A 166 -9.80 -11.10 -26.72
C LYS A 166 -8.40 -10.98 -27.31
N ASP A 167 -7.51 -10.25 -26.66
CA ASP A 167 -6.13 -10.11 -27.11
C ASP A 167 -5.32 -11.41 -26.91
N LYS A 168 -5.58 -12.16 -25.83
CA LYS A 168 -5.03 -13.51 -25.65
C LYS A 168 -5.54 -14.49 -26.72
N SER A 169 -6.84 -14.52 -26.99
CA SER A 169 -7.39 -15.44 -28.00
C SER A 169 -6.93 -15.10 -29.43
N LYS A 170 -6.76 -13.81 -29.75
CA LYS A 170 -6.16 -13.36 -31.02
C LYS A 170 -4.69 -13.73 -31.13
N ALA A 171 -3.91 -13.60 -30.05
CA ALA A 171 -2.51 -14.01 -30.03
C ALA A 171 -2.36 -15.53 -30.25
N GLU A 172 -3.21 -16.33 -29.60
CA GLU A 172 -3.24 -17.80 -29.76
C GLU A 172 -3.67 -18.21 -31.18
N THR A 173 -4.71 -17.56 -31.74
CA THR A 173 -5.18 -17.81 -33.12
C THR A 173 -4.13 -17.43 -34.16
N THR A 174 -3.40 -16.34 -33.94
CA THR A 174 -2.31 -15.90 -34.82
C THR A 174 -1.10 -16.83 -34.75
N LEU A 175 -0.83 -17.43 -33.58
CA LEU A 175 0.22 -18.43 -33.41
C LEU A 175 -0.13 -19.73 -34.15
N LEU A 176 -1.36 -20.22 -33.98
CA LEU A 176 -1.86 -21.43 -34.65
C LEU A 176 -1.78 -21.31 -36.17
N THR A 177 -2.30 -20.21 -36.74
CA THR A 177 -2.28 -19.96 -38.19
C THR A 177 -0.86 -19.80 -38.76
N LYS A 178 0.08 -19.19 -38.02
CA LYS A 178 1.50 -19.12 -38.43
C LYS A 178 2.19 -20.50 -38.40
N THR A 179 1.90 -21.33 -37.41
CA THR A 179 2.43 -22.69 -37.36
C THR A 179 1.84 -23.61 -38.43
N GLU A 180 0.58 -23.40 -38.82
CA GLU A 180 -0.06 -24.12 -39.92
C GLU A 180 0.54 -23.71 -41.27
N LEU A 181 0.73 -22.40 -41.51
CA LEU A 181 1.39 -21.91 -42.73
C LEU A 181 2.83 -22.46 -42.88
N CYS A 182 3.57 -22.54 -41.78
CA CYS A 182 4.95 -23.06 -41.76
C CYS A 182 5.01 -24.57 -42.03
N LYS A 183 4.02 -25.35 -41.56
CA LYS A 183 3.94 -26.79 -41.83
C LYS A 183 3.60 -27.09 -43.30
N ASP A 184 2.72 -26.31 -43.90
CA ASP A 184 2.34 -26.46 -45.31
C ASP A 184 3.50 -26.09 -46.26
N GLU A 185 4.33 -25.10 -45.90
CA GLU A 185 5.56 -24.79 -46.66
C GLU A 185 6.63 -25.89 -46.54
N LEU A 186 6.80 -26.48 -45.35
CA LEU A 186 7.74 -27.59 -45.14
C LEU A 186 7.32 -28.89 -45.85
N LEU A 187 6.01 -29.15 -45.96
CA LEU A 187 5.46 -30.28 -46.72
C LEU A 187 5.70 -30.12 -48.23
N LYS A 188 5.62 -28.89 -48.76
CA LYS A 188 5.94 -28.60 -50.17
C LYS A 188 7.43 -28.79 -50.49
N LEU A 189 8.32 -28.51 -49.54
CA LEU A 189 9.77 -28.74 -49.69
C LEU A 189 10.18 -30.21 -49.55
N ARG A 190 9.39 -31.03 -48.85
CA ARG A 190 9.72 -32.46 -48.64
C ARG A 190 9.36 -33.35 -49.82
N ILE A 191 8.43 -32.93 -50.69
CA ILE A 191 8.03 -33.69 -51.88
C ILE A 191 9.05 -33.51 -53.03
N SER A 192 9.95 -32.51 -52.96
CA SER A 192 10.91 -32.21 -54.03
C SER A 192 12.36 -32.64 -53.79
N GLY A 193 12.68 -33.39 -52.73
CA GLY A 193 14.02 -33.92 -52.57
C GLY A 193 14.20 -34.88 -51.40
N VAL A 194 14.63 -36.11 -51.70
CA VAL A 194 15.96 -36.65 -51.36
C VAL A 194 15.94 -38.16 -51.58
N ASP A 195 16.67 -38.61 -52.60
CA ASP A 195 17.37 -39.91 -52.59
C ASP A 195 18.87 -39.59 -52.57
N ASN A 196 19.56 -39.96 -51.49
CA ASN A 196 20.75 -40.83 -51.51
C ASN A 196 21.58 -40.79 -50.21
N LYS A 197 21.70 -41.99 -49.62
CA LYS A 197 22.87 -42.66 -49.04
C LYS A 197 23.76 -41.96 -48.00
N LEU A 198 23.73 -42.54 -46.80
CA LEU A 198 24.77 -42.52 -45.76
C LEU A 198 25.90 -43.52 -46.11
N PRO A 199 27.12 -43.33 -45.59
CA PRO A 199 27.97 -44.46 -45.24
C PRO A 199 28.44 -44.44 -43.77
N ASP A 200 28.63 -45.66 -43.25
CA ASP A 200 29.18 -46.06 -41.96
C ASP A 200 30.67 -45.71 -41.81
N ASP A 201 31.17 -45.51 -40.57
CA ASP A 201 32.23 -46.39 -40.05
C ASP A 201 32.51 -46.27 -38.53
N ILE A 202 33.15 -47.33 -38.03
CA ILE A 202 33.32 -47.85 -36.67
C ILE A 202 34.60 -47.31 -35.97
N GLY A 203 34.62 -47.25 -34.62
CA GLY A 203 35.90 -47.23 -33.89
C GLY A 203 35.84 -47.05 -32.36
N LYS A 204 36.10 -48.13 -31.62
CA LYS A 204 36.06 -48.29 -30.15
C LYS A 204 37.38 -47.89 -29.45
N ASN A 205 37.32 -47.36 -28.21
CA ASN A 205 38.05 -47.89 -27.01
C ASN A 205 37.78 -47.04 -25.74
N THR A 206 37.16 -47.60 -24.69
CA THR A 206 37.72 -47.98 -23.35
C THR A 206 38.71 -46.98 -22.73
N LYS A 207 38.68 -46.61 -21.44
CA LYS A 207 38.35 -47.35 -20.21
C LYS A 207 38.29 -46.38 -19.00
N THR A 208 37.51 -46.78 -18.01
CA THR A 208 37.28 -46.22 -16.67
C THR A 208 38.50 -46.25 -15.74
N LYS A 209 38.62 -45.26 -14.83
CA LYS A 209 39.15 -45.45 -13.47
C LYS A 209 38.61 -44.40 -12.48
N LYS A 210 37.76 -44.86 -11.56
CA LYS A 210 37.37 -44.21 -10.29
C LYS A 210 38.49 -44.48 -9.26
N VAL A 211 38.91 -43.48 -8.49
CA VAL A 211 39.37 -43.64 -7.10
C VAL A 211 38.95 -42.40 -6.31
N LYS A 212 38.56 -42.67 -5.06
CA LYS A 212 38.22 -41.79 -3.94
C LYS A 212 39.08 -40.53 -3.82
#